data_AF-G9KBT6-F1
#
_entry.id   AF-G9KBT6-F1
#
_cell.length_a   1.000
_cell.length_b   1.000
_cell.length_c   1.000
_cell.angle_alpha   90.00
_cell.angle_beta   90.00
_cell.angle_gamma   90.00
#
_symmetry.space_group_name_H-M   'P 1'
#
loop_
_entity.id
_entity.type
_entity.pdbx_description
1 polymer ?
#
loop_
_entity_poly.entity_id
_entity_poly.type
_entity_poly.pdbx_seq_one_letter_code
_entity_poly.pdbx_strand_id
1 'polypeptide(L)'
;KIILLLVPSEETDESDLILEVTAGVGGQEAMLFTSEMFDMYQQYAAFKRWHFEILEYFPSEIGGLRHASASIGGLEAYKHMKFEGGV
;
A
#
# COMPACT_ATOMS: atom_id res chain seq x y z
N LYS A 1 2.81 15.77 22.37
CA LYS A 1 3.45 14.65 23.13
C LYS A 1 2.49 13.54 23.59
N ILE A 2 1.16 13.70 23.45
CA ILE A 2 0.17 12.68 23.88
C ILE A 2 0.17 11.44 22.96
N ILE A 3 0.31 11.63 21.63
CA ILE A 3 0.29 10.52 20.65
C ILE A 3 1.41 9.50 20.90
N LEU A 4 2.60 9.96 21.30
CA LEU A 4 3.75 9.11 21.68
C LEU A 4 3.50 8.22 22.91
N LEU A 5 2.52 8.56 23.75
CA LEU A 5 2.14 7.76 24.92
C LEU A 5 1.02 6.76 24.59
N LEU A 6 0.31 6.95 23.47
CA LEU A 6 -0.84 6.13 23.08
C LEU A 6 -0.48 5.05 22.05
N VAL A 7 0.55 5.29 21.23
CA VAL A 7 1.03 4.32 20.25
C VAL A 7 2.51 4.02 20.58
N PRO A 8 2.80 2.90 21.26
CA PRO A 8 4.17 2.51 21.52
C PRO A 8 4.89 2.21 20.20
N SER A 9 6.17 2.54 20.14
CA SER A 9 7.05 2.11 19.06
C SER A 9 7.30 0.61 19.16
N GLU A 10 7.24 -0.08 18.03
CA GLU A 10 7.46 -1.53 17.93
C GLU A 10 8.74 -1.81 17.14
N GLU A 11 9.39 -2.96 17.37
CA GLU A 11 10.61 -3.34 16.65
C GLU A 11 10.39 -3.43 15.13
N THR A 12 9.18 -3.76 14.70
CA THR A 12 8.76 -3.85 13.30
C THR A 12 8.57 -2.49 12.63
N ASP A 13 8.54 -1.38 13.38
CA ASP A 13 8.31 -0.04 12.82
C ASP A 13 9.40 0.40 11.83
N GLU A 14 10.61 -0.16 11.94
CA GLU A 14 11.74 0.09 11.02
C GLU A 14 11.78 -0.87 9.82
N SER A 15 10.85 -1.81 9.73
CA SER A 15 10.82 -2.80 8.65
C SER A 15 10.29 -2.23 7.34
N ASP A 16 10.72 -2.83 6.23
CA ASP A 16 10.06 -2.71 4.93
C ASP A 16 8.74 -3.48 4.93
N LEU A 17 7.91 -3.30 3.90
CA LEU A 17 6.61 -3.96 3.80
C LEU A 17 6.28 -4.39 2.37
N ILE A 18 5.35 -5.33 2.27
CA ILE A 18 4.69 -5.67 1.01
C ILE A 18 3.28 -5.07 1.06
N LEU A 19 2.98 -4.23 0.07
CA LEU A 19 1.64 -3.71 -0.17
C LEU A 19 0.96 -4.63 -1.17
N GLU A 20 -0.24 -5.12 -0.84
CA GLU A 20 -1.09 -5.86 -1.76
C GLU A 20 -2.44 -5.16 -1.87
N VAL A 21 -2.88 -4.90 -3.11
CA VAL A 21 -4.20 -4.32 -3.39
C VAL A 21 -4.93 -5.25 -4.33
N THR A 22 -6.09 -5.76 -3.90
CA THR A 22 -6.89 -6.74 -4.64
C THR A 22 -8.31 -6.23 -4.82
N ALA A 23 -8.87 -6.40 -6.02
CA ALA A 23 -10.25 -6.03 -6.29
C ALA A 23 -11.22 -6.91 -5.49
N GLY A 24 -12.09 -6.26 -4.71
CA GLY A 24 -13.17 -6.90 -3.97
C GLY A 24 -14.44 -7.09 -4.82
N VAL A 25 -15.60 -6.97 -4.15
CA VAL A 25 -16.91 -7.03 -4.82
C VAL A 25 -17.18 -5.70 -5.53
N GLY A 26 -17.77 -5.76 -6.73
CA GLY A 26 -18.11 -4.56 -7.50
C GLY A 26 -17.65 -4.60 -8.96
N GLY A 27 -17.07 -5.70 -9.43
CA GLY A 27 -16.77 -5.87 -10.85
C GLY A 27 -15.76 -4.84 -11.37
N GLN A 28 -16.13 -4.09 -12.40
CA GLN A 28 -15.22 -3.16 -13.08
C GLN A 28 -14.84 -1.98 -12.18
N GLU A 29 -15.80 -1.47 -11.40
CA GLU A 29 -15.61 -0.35 -10.49
C GLU A 29 -14.60 -0.70 -9.40
N ALA A 30 -14.68 -1.93 -8.87
CA ALA A 30 -13.70 -2.43 -7.90
C ALA A 30 -12.29 -2.50 -8.50
N MET A 31 -12.17 -2.92 -9.77
CA MET A 31 -10.86 -3.00 -10.44
C MET A 31 -10.28 -1.62 -10.74
N LEU A 32 -11.10 -0.65 -11.13
CA LEU A 32 -10.66 0.73 -11.31
C LEU A 32 -10.17 1.32 -9.99
N PHE A 33 -10.92 1.11 -8.91
CA PHE A 33 -10.53 1.55 -7.57
C PHE A 33 -9.21 0.90 -7.10
N THR A 34 -9.02 -0.40 -7.35
CA THR A 34 -7.75 -1.09 -7.08
C THR A 34 -6.57 -0.40 -7.78
N SER A 35 -6.75 0.00 -9.04
CA SER A 35 -5.72 0.74 -9.79
C SER A 35 -5.42 2.10 -9.16
N GLU A 36 -6.46 2.86 -8.84
CA GLU A 36 -6.32 4.18 -8.22
C GLU A 36 -5.61 4.10 -6.86
N MET A 37 -5.93 3.09 -6.04
CA MET A 37 -5.29 2.85 -4.75
C MET A 37 -3.81 2.47 -4.89
N PHE A 38 -3.49 1.60 -5.85
CA PHE A 38 -2.10 1.22 -6.11
C PHE A 38 -1.27 2.42 -6.58
N ASP A 39 -1.82 3.22 -7.50
CA ASP A 39 -1.17 4.45 -7.99
C ASP A 39 -1.02 5.50 -6.88
N MET A 40 -2.03 5.64 -6.01
CA MET A 40 -1.99 6.52 -4.85
C MET A 40 -0.82 6.15 -3.92
N TYR A 41 -0.67 4.86 -3.59
CA TYR A 41 0.43 4.43 -2.71
C TYR A 41 1.79 4.52 -3.36
N GLN A 42 1.90 4.30 -4.67
CA GLN A 42 3.12 4.56 -5.41
C GLN A 42 3.54 6.03 -5.31
N GLN A 43 2.58 6.96 -5.47
CA GLN A 43 2.84 8.40 -5.30
C GLN A 43 3.16 8.77 -3.85
N TYR A 44 2.52 8.14 -2.87
CA TYR A 44 2.81 8.36 -1.46
C TYR A 44 4.21 7.90 -1.09
N ALA A 45 4.65 6.74 -1.56
CA ALA A 45 6.02 6.25 -1.40
C ALA A 45 7.02 7.23 -2.02
N ALA A 46 6.76 7.73 -3.24
CA ALA A 46 7.60 8.74 -3.88
C ALA A 46 7.68 10.05 -3.07
N PHE A 47 6.56 10.53 -2.51
CA PHE A 47 6.51 11.70 -1.63
C PHE A 47 7.36 11.50 -0.36
N LYS A 48 7.30 10.31 0.23
CA LYS A 48 8.11 9.90 1.39
C LYS A 48 9.57 9.58 1.05
N ARG A 49 9.94 9.58 -0.24
CA ARG A 49 11.25 9.13 -0.75
C ARG A 49 11.57 7.67 -0.41
N TRP A 50 10.55 6.84 -0.35
CA TRP A 50 10.69 5.40 -0.22
C TRP A 50 10.90 4.75 -1.58
N HIS A 51 11.56 3.60 -1.57
CA HIS A 51 11.61 2.70 -2.71
C HIS A 51 10.26 2.02 -2.88
N PHE A 52 9.81 1.87 -4.13
CA PHE A 52 8.57 1.18 -4.49
C PHE A 52 8.88 0.27 -5.68
N GLU A 53 8.97 -1.03 -5.44
CA GLU A 53 9.25 -2.05 -6.44
C GLU A 53 8.00 -2.88 -6.70
N ILE A 54 7.48 -2.82 -7.92
CA ILE A 54 6.32 -3.63 -8.32
C ILE A 54 6.75 -5.10 -8.38
N LEU A 55 6.05 -5.96 -7.66
CA LEU A 55 6.28 -7.41 -7.65
C LEU A 55 5.30 -8.12 -8.59
N GLU A 56 4.00 -7.82 -8.45
CA GLU A 56 2.94 -8.36 -9.29
C GLU A 56 2.03 -7.24 -9.81
N TYR A 57 1.54 -7.41 -11.04
CA TYR A 57 0.64 -6.43 -11.68
C TYR A 57 -0.30 -7.16 -12.64
N PHE A 58 -1.56 -7.36 -12.21
CA PHE A 58 -2.57 -8.09 -12.97
C PHE A 58 -3.68 -7.14 -13.47
N PRO A 59 -3.52 -6.58 -14.68
CA PRO A 59 -4.54 -5.74 -15.28
C PRO A 59 -5.77 -6.54 -15.72
N SER A 60 -6.91 -5.86 -15.80
CA SER A 60 -8.14 -6.41 -16.36
C SER A 60 -8.35 -5.96 -17.80
N GLU A 61 -8.93 -6.83 -18.63
CA GLU A 61 -9.27 -6.53 -20.02
C GLU A 61 -10.30 -5.40 -20.15
N ILE A 62 -11.14 -5.22 -19.13
CA ILE A 62 -12.13 -4.13 -19.05
C ILE A 62 -11.59 -2.91 -18.30
N GLY A 63 -10.29 -2.84 -18.02
CA GLY A 63 -9.65 -1.73 -17.31
C GLY A 63 -9.58 -1.92 -15.79
N GLY A 64 -8.63 -1.21 -15.17
CA GLY A 64 -8.29 -1.36 -13.76
C GLY A 64 -7.43 -2.61 -13.47
N LEU A 65 -7.27 -2.92 -12.18
CA LEU A 65 -6.44 -4.02 -11.69
C LEU A 65 -7.27 -5.06 -10.95
N ARG A 66 -7.00 -6.34 -11.23
CA ARG A 66 -7.54 -7.45 -10.41
C ARG A 66 -6.74 -7.61 -9.12
N HIS A 67 -5.42 -7.48 -9.23
CA HIS A 67 -4.48 -7.55 -8.13
C HIS A 67 -3.17 -6.85 -8.52
N ALA A 68 -2.52 -6.20 -7.57
CA ALA A 68 -1.14 -5.76 -7.70
C ALA A 68 -0.45 -5.78 -6.34
N SER A 69 0.85 -6.02 -6.36
CA SER A 69 1.69 -6.00 -5.16
C SER A 69 3.00 -5.28 -5.40
N ALA A 70 3.52 -4.67 -4.33
CA ALA A 70 4.78 -3.95 -4.36
C ALA A 70 5.56 -4.10 -3.05
N SER A 71 6.88 -4.23 -3.16
CA SER A 71 7.81 -4.06 -2.04
C SER A 71 8.04 -2.57 -1.82
N ILE A 72 7.81 -2.10 -0.60
CA ILE A 72 8.01 -0.71 -0.20
C ILE A 72 9.06 -0.67 0.91
N GLY A 73 10.15 0.04 0.64
CA GLY A 73 11.28 0.13 1.57
C GLY A 73 11.74 1.55 1.83
N GLY A 74 12.09 1.84 3.09
CA GLY A 74 12.56 3.15 3.51
C GLY A 74 12.26 3.50 4.95
N LEU A 75 12.67 4.70 5.38
CA LEU A 75 12.61 5.11 6.77
C LEU A 75 11.18 5.06 7.33
N GLU A 76 10.97 4.21 8.34
CA GLU A 76 9.70 4.01 9.04
C GLU A 76 8.51 3.65 8.12
N ALA A 77 8.77 2.96 7.00
CA ALA A 77 7.74 2.61 6.02
C ALA A 77 6.60 1.81 6.65
N TYR A 78 6.91 0.71 7.35
CA TYR A 78 5.90 -0.11 8.02
C TYR A 78 5.11 0.67 9.07
N LYS A 79 5.77 1.44 9.92
CA LYS A 79 5.12 2.25 10.97
C LYS A 79 4.02 3.16 10.44
N HIS A 80 4.25 3.76 9.28
CA HIS A 80 3.29 4.66 8.65
C HIS A 80 2.15 3.93 7.93
N MET A 81 2.37 2.69 7.52
CA MET A 81 1.50 1.95 6.61
C MET A 81 0.74 0.82 7.29
N LYS A 82 1.11 0.44 8.52
CA LYS A 82 0.54 -0.68 9.28
C LYS A 82 -0.98 -0.59 9.55
N PHE A 83 -1.58 0.58 9.34
CA PHE A 83 -3.00 0.82 9.53
C PHE A 83 -3.82 0.77 8.23
N GLU A 84 -3.18 0.63 7.08
CA GLU A 84 -3.87 0.52 5.78
C GLU A 84 -4.34 -0.91 5.47
N GLY A 85 -4.00 -1.87 6.34
CA GLY A 85 -4.51 -3.24 6.22
C GLY A 85 -6.00 -3.31 6.53
N GLY A 86 -6.82 -3.72 5.56
CA GLY A 86 -8.25 -3.82 5.73
C GLY A 86 -9.02 -4.04 4.43
N VAL A 87 -10.34 -3.90 4.51
CA VAL A 87 -11.32 -3.90 3.40
C VAL A 87 -12.04 -2.57 3.38
#